data_AF-A0A9X0A1B3-F1
#
_entry.id   AF-A0A9X0A1B3-F1
#
_cell.length_a   1.000
_cell.length_b   1.000
_cell.length_c   1.000
_cell.angle_alpha   90.00
_cell.angle_beta   90.00
_cell.angle_gamma   90.00
#
_symmetry.space_group_name_H-M   'P 1'
#
loop_
_entity.id
_entity.type
_entity.pdbx_description
1 polymer ?
#
loop_
_entity_poly.entity_id
_entity_poly.type
_entity_poly.pdbx_seq_one_letter_code
_entity_poly.pdbx_strand_id
1 'polypeptide(L)'
;MKEFQNMFEGEDEPTIRLRFAGDRRRTSKKIGTVMAVFSVLREGIHKPDYQYNTCLYNGKEGHEQLTSCMKSIFQEMKDLERNGLDYNGRHFKIEWLVHVS
;
A
#
# COMPACT_ATOMS: atom_id res chain seq x y z
N MET A 1 -16.59 6.30 -1.19
CA MET A 1 -16.60 5.88 -2.61
C MET A 1 -16.86 7.02 -3.59
N LYS A 2 -17.90 7.86 -3.44
CA LYS A 2 -18.09 9.06 -4.30
C LYS A 2 -16.91 10.05 -4.22
N GLU A 3 -16.35 10.25 -3.03
CA GLU A 3 -15.18 11.10 -2.83
C GLU A 3 -13.96 10.67 -3.65
N PHE A 4 -13.74 9.36 -3.82
CA PHE A 4 -12.60 8.83 -4.58
C PHE A 4 -12.71 9.14 -6.08
N GLN A 5 -13.92 9.13 -6.66
CA GLN A 5 -14.09 9.49 -8.07
C GLN A 5 -13.90 11.00 -8.28
N ASN A 6 -14.41 11.82 -7.36
CA ASN A 6 -14.25 13.27 -7.40
C ASN A 6 -12.78 13.71 -7.22
N MET A 7 -11.92 12.87 -6.63
CA MET A 7 -10.49 13.18 -6.48
C MET A 7 -9.77 13.34 -7.83
N PHE A 8 -10.28 12.71 -8.88
CA PHE A 8 -9.65 12.66 -10.20
C PHE A 8 -10.56 13.27 -11.28
N GLU A 9 -11.54 14.09 -10.90
CA GLU A 9 -12.45 14.72 -11.85
C GLU A 9 -11.70 15.72 -12.73
N GLY A 10 -11.80 15.57 -14.06
CA GLY A 10 -11.08 16.42 -15.02
C GLY A 10 -9.68 15.94 -15.44
N GLU A 11 -9.19 14.82 -14.91
CA GLU A 11 -7.92 14.22 -15.36
C GLU A 11 -8.15 13.25 -16.54
N ASP A 12 -7.51 13.46 -17.69
CA ASP A 12 -7.64 12.56 -18.84
C ASP A 12 -7.03 11.17 -18.56
N GLU A 13 -5.97 11.12 -17.75
CA GLU A 13 -5.26 9.89 -17.41
C GLU A 13 -4.94 9.84 -15.91
N PRO A 14 -5.93 9.47 -15.08
CA PRO A 14 -5.82 9.62 -13.64
C PRO A 14 -4.80 8.65 -13.05
N THR A 15 -3.97 9.16 -12.14
CA THR A 15 -2.91 8.38 -11.50
C THR A 15 -3.13 8.29 -10.00
N ILE A 16 -3.27 7.07 -9.49
CA ILE A 16 -3.37 6.79 -8.06
C ILE A 16 -1.96 6.57 -7.52
N ARG A 17 -1.53 7.44 -6.60
CA ARG A 17 -0.28 7.24 -5.86
C ARG A 17 -0.54 6.44 -4.60
N LEU A 18 0.12 5.30 -4.49
CA LEU A 18 0.02 4.40 -3.34
C LEU A 18 1.35 4.34 -2.62
N ARG A 19 1.31 4.45 -1.29
CA ARG A 19 2.48 4.20 -0.44
C ARG A 19 2.40 2.80 0.14
N PHE A 20 3.50 2.07 0.03
CA PHE A 20 3.72 0.86 0.81
C PHE A 20 4.81 1.13 1.85
N ALA A 21 4.46 0.94 3.12
CA ALA A 21 5.38 1.11 4.24
C ALA A 21 5.36 -0.15 5.11
N GLY A 22 6.55 -0.64 5.44
CA GLY A 22 6.73 -1.69 6.43
C GLY A 22 7.62 -1.18 7.54
N ASP A 23 7.22 -1.38 8.80
CA ASP A 23 8.08 -1.07 9.95
C ASP A 23 8.42 -2.35 10.70
N ARG A 24 9.71 -2.58 10.93
CA ARG A 24 10.23 -3.60 11.85
C ARG A 24 10.38 -2.98 13.24
N ARG A 25 9.27 -2.53 13.82
CA ARG A 25 9.30 -1.95 15.17
C ARG A 25 9.54 -3.05 16.21
N ARG A 26 10.66 -2.95 16.91
CA ARG A 26 10.92 -3.73 18.11
C ARG A 26 10.11 -3.12 19.27
N THR A 27 8.83 -3.43 19.36
CA THR A 27 7.98 -2.96 20.45
C THR A 27 8.35 -3.67 21.75
N SER A 28 8.92 -2.90 22.69
CA SER A 28 8.64 -2.98 24.12
C SER A 28 8.23 -4.34 24.73
N LYS A 29 9.17 -5.20 25.16
CA LYS A 29 8.98 -6.33 26.11
C LYS A 29 8.13 -7.55 25.71
N LYS A 30 7.27 -7.54 24.70
CA LYS A 30 6.66 -8.77 24.18
C LYS A 30 6.45 -8.63 22.68
N ILE A 31 7.29 -9.35 21.93
CA ILE A 31 7.13 -9.68 20.51
C ILE A 31 7.37 -8.48 19.59
N GLY A 32 8.48 -8.50 18.83
CA GLY A 32 8.66 -7.56 17.72
C GLY A 32 7.54 -7.80 16.71
N THR A 33 6.80 -6.78 16.29
CA THR A 33 5.71 -6.95 15.33
C THR A 33 6.11 -6.30 14.03
N VAL A 34 6.02 -7.03 12.91
CA VAL A 34 6.16 -6.41 11.58
C VAL A 34 4.77 -6.01 11.13
N MET A 35 4.61 -4.72 10.81
CA MET A 35 3.38 -4.19 10.23
C MET A 35 3.68 -3.68 8.83
N ALA A 36 2.92 -4.15 7.84
CA ALA A 36 2.89 -3.54 6.52
C ALA A 36 1.57 -2.79 6.32
N VAL A 37 1.66 -1.58 5.78
CA VAL A 37 0.55 -0.65 5.61
C VAL A 37 0.55 -0.12 4.18
N PHE A 38 -0.63 -0.09 3.56
CA PHE A 38 -0.90 0.66 2.34
C PHE A 38 -1.52 2.00 2.67
N SER A 39 -1.22 3.01 1.87
CA SER A 39 -1.88 4.31 2.00
C SER A 39 -2.11 4.95 0.65
N VAL A 40 -3.29 5.55 0.46
CA VAL A 40 -3.59 6.36 -0.73
C VAL A 40 -3.06 7.77 -0.48
N LEU A 41 -2.26 8.29 -1.41
CA LEU A 41 -1.68 9.62 -1.32
C LEU A 41 -2.42 10.58 -2.24
N ARG A 42 -2.55 11.83 -1.77
CA ARG A 42 -3.07 12.96 -2.54
C ARG A 42 -2.00 14.03 -2.63
N GLU A 43 -1.86 14.68 -3.78
CA GLU A 43 -0.91 15.77 -3.95
C GLU A 43 -1.12 16.88 -2.92
N GLY A 44 -0.03 17.40 -2.36
CA GLY A 44 -0.05 18.46 -1.36
C GLY A 44 -0.37 18.03 0.08
N ILE A 45 -0.70 16.75 0.33
CA ILE A 45 -1.00 16.24 1.68
C ILE A 45 0.13 15.32 2.16
N HIS A 46 0.91 15.80 3.15
CA HIS A 46 2.03 15.04 3.73
C HIS A 46 1.60 13.86 4.63
N LYS A 47 0.30 13.72 4.89
CA LYS A 47 -0.28 12.64 5.70
C LYS A 47 -1.34 11.92 4.85
N PRO A 48 -1.31 10.58 4.75
CA PRO A 48 -2.34 9.88 4.00
C PRO A 48 -3.70 10.05 4.67
N ASP A 49 -4.72 10.34 3.87
CA ASP A 49 -6.13 10.42 4.32
C ASP A 49 -6.62 9.04 4.77
N TYR A 50 -6.11 7.98 4.14
CA TYR A 50 -6.48 6.60 4.42
C TYR A 50 -5.25 5.70 4.54
N GLN A 51 -5.19 4.93 5.62
CA GLN A 51 -4.19 3.87 5.85
C GLN A 51 -4.90 2.53 6.03
N TYR A 52 -4.46 1.52 5.30
CA TYR A 52 -5.00 0.17 5.32
C TYR A 52 -3.92 -0.81 5.76
N ASN A 53 -4.14 -1.49 6.89
CA ASN A 53 -3.21 -2.49 7.41
C ASN A 53 -3.27 -3.76 6.55
N THR A 54 -2.14 -4.17 5.99
CA THR A 54 -2.08 -5.31 5.06
C THR A 54 -1.62 -6.58 5.76
N CYS A 55 -0.65 -6.47 6.69
CA CYS A 55 -0.24 -7.60 7.50
C CYS A 55 0.19 -7.15 8.89
N LEU A 56 -0.08 -8.01 9.87
CA LEU A 56 0.38 -7.85 11.25
C LEU A 56 1.03 -9.17 11.65
N TYR A 57 2.34 -9.14 11.81
CA TYR A 57 3.14 -10.35 11.94
C TYR A 57 3.85 -10.42 13.29
N ASN A 58 3.78 -11.58 13.93
CA ASN A 58 4.38 -11.82 15.22
C ASN A 58 5.87 -12.16 14.98
N GLY A 59 6.78 -11.22 15.18
CA GLY A 59 8.22 -11.35 14.91
C GLY A 59 8.98 -12.39 15.75
N LYS A 60 8.27 -13.40 16.28
CA LYS A 60 8.79 -14.74 16.58
C LYS A 60 9.10 -15.55 15.33
N GLU A 61 8.44 -15.28 14.22
CA GLU A 61 8.67 -16.02 12.98
C GLU A 61 9.86 -15.46 12.18
N GLY A 62 10.53 -16.34 11.43
CA GLY A 62 11.73 -16.00 10.66
C GLY A 62 11.44 -15.16 9.41
N HIS A 63 12.50 -14.57 8.85
CA HIS A 63 12.43 -13.73 7.65
C HIS A 63 11.84 -14.46 6.44
N GLU A 64 12.11 -15.76 6.31
CA GLU A 64 11.60 -16.59 5.23
C GLU A 64 10.09 -16.76 5.30
N GLN A 65 9.55 -16.96 6.50
CA GLN A 65 8.11 -17.08 6.71
C GLN A 65 7.40 -15.75 6.39
N LEU A 66 7.97 -14.61 6.84
CA LEU A 66 7.45 -13.28 6.48
C LEU A 66 7.46 -13.05 4.97
N THR A 67 8.58 -13.35 4.32
CA THR A 67 8.74 -13.19 2.86
C THR A 67 7.75 -14.08 2.09
N SER A 68 7.55 -15.32 2.56
CA SER A 68 6.59 -16.25 1.97
C SER A 68 5.16 -15.74 2.10
N CYS A 69 4.76 -15.28 3.29
CA CYS A 69 3.42 -14.74 3.54
C CYS A 69 3.12 -13.49 2.72
N MET A 70 4.12 -12.64 2.48
CA MET A 70 3.95 -11.39 1.71
C MET A 70 4.10 -11.58 0.19
N LYS A 71 4.46 -12.78 -0.28
CA LYS A 71 4.72 -13.03 -1.70
C LYS A 71 3.51 -12.73 -2.58
N SER A 72 2.31 -13.12 -2.17
CA SER A 72 1.07 -12.84 -2.91
C SER A 72 0.79 -11.33 -3.00
N ILE A 73 0.94 -10.61 -1.88
CA ILE A 73 0.77 -9.16 -1.83
C ILE A 73 1.73 -8.47 -2.80
N PHE A 74 3.02 -8.85 -2.80
CA PHE A 74 3.98 -8.28 -3.74
C PHE A 74 3.68 -8.61 -5.20
N GLN A 75 3.09 -9.78 -5.46
CA GLN A 75 2.70 -10.15 -6.82
C GLN A 75 1.51 -9.30 -7.31
N GLU A 76 0.54 -9.05 -6.44
CA GLU A 76 -0.59 -8.14 -6.73
C GLU A 76 -0.12 -6.69 -6.91
N MET A 77 0.81 -6.20 -6.08
CA MET A 77 1.38 -4.86 -6.24
C MET A 77 2.04 -4.66 -7.60
N LYS A 78 2.83 -5.66 -8.06
CA LYS A 78 3.47 -5.64 -9.37
C LYS A 78 2.46 -5.71 -10.51
N ASP A 79 1.36 -6.44 -10.32
CA ASP A 79 0.31 -6.51 -11.31
C ASP A 79 -0.42 -5.17 -11.45
N LEU A 80 -0.73 -4.52 -10.32
CA LEU A 80 -1.29 -3.17 -10.28
C LEU A 80 -0.37 -2.13 -10.91
N GLU A 81 0.93 -2.19 -10.65
CA GLU A 81 1.93 -1.29 -11.26
C GLU A 81 1.98 -1.44 -12.78
N ARG A 82 1.92 -2.68 -13.27
CA ARG A 82 2.02 -2.98 -14.69
C ARG A 82 0.72 -2.71 -15.45
N ASN A 83 -0.41 -3.09 -14.86
CA ASN A 83 -1.69 -3.16 -15.56
C ASN A 83 -2.63 -2.04 -15.16
N GLY A 84 -2.33 -1.24 -14.15
CA GLY A 84 -3.27 -0.26 -13.61
C GLY A 84 -4.46 -0.90 -12.88
N LEU A 85 -5.49 -0.10 -12.63
CA LEU A 85 -6.75 -0.53 -12.02
C LEU A 85 -7.93 0.00 -12.84
N ASP A 86 -8.83 -0.90 -13.26
CA ASP A 86 -10.10 -0.52 -13.87
C ASP A 86 -11.20 -0.47 -12.81
N TYR A 87 -11.84 0.69 -12.67
CA TYR A 87 -12.95 0.87 -11.75
C TYR A 87 -14.03 1.76 -12.36
N ASN A 88 -15.28 1.27 -12.39
CA ASN A 88 -16.44 1.97 -12.96
C ASN A 88 -16.22 2.46 -14.41
N GLY A 89 -15.58 1.65 -15.25
CA GLY A 89 -15.34 1.96 -16.66
C GLY A 89 -14.24 3.00 -16.90
N ARG A 90 -13.49 3.40 -15.85
CA ARG A 90 -12.33 4.29 -15.95
C ARG A 90 -11.07 3.54 -15.55
N HIS A 91 -10.02 3.74 -16.35
CA HIS A 91 -8.71 3.18 -16.11
C HIS A 91 -7.86 4.14 -15.27
N PHE A 92 -7.16 3.61 -14.27
CA PHE A 92 -6.26 4.36 -13.40
C PHE A 92 -4.86 3.80 -13.44
N LYS A 93 -3.87 4.66 -13.70
CA LYS A 93 -2.45 4.31 -13.53
C LYS A 93 -2.11 4.21 -12.05
N ILE A 94 -1.19 3.31 -11.71
CA ILE A 94 -0.71 3.13 -10.34
C ILE A 94 0.75 3.54 -10.26
N GLU A 95 1.07 4.41 -9.30
CA GLU A 95 2.43 4.78 -8.95
C GLU A 95 2.73 4.42 -7.50
N TRP A 96 3.78 3.63 -7.28
CA TRP A 96 4.20 3.22 -5.95
C TRP A 96 5.26 4.15 -5.36
N LEU A 97 4.98 4.71 -4.19
CA LEU A 97 5.99 5.26 -3.31
C LEU A 97 6.37 4.20 -2.27
N VAL A 98 7.50 3.54 -2.51
CA VAL A 98 8.01 2.52 -1.59
C VAL A 98 8.90 3.17 -0.54
N HIS A 99 8.53 3.01 0.74
CA HIS A 99 9.39 3.41 1.85
C HIS A 99 9.66 2.20 2.74
N VAL A 100 10.81 1.56 2.55
CA VAL A 100 11.31 0.53 3.48
C VAL A 100 12.23 1.23 4.46
N SER A 101 11.86 1.24 5.74
CA SER A 101 12.73 1.69 6.85
C SER A 101 13.54 0.53 7.42
#